data_AF-J9GNS3-F1
#
_entry.id   AF-J9GNS3-F1
#
_cell.length_a   1.000
_cell.length_b   1.000
_cell.length_c   1.000
_cell.angle_alpha   90.00
_cell.angle_beta   90.00
_cell.angle_gamma   90.00
#
_symmetry.space_group_name_H-M   'P 1'
#
loop_
_entity.id
_entity.type
_entity.pdbx_description
1 polymer ?
#
loop_
_entity_poly.entity_id
_entity_poly.type
_entity_poly.pdbx_seq_one_letter_code
_entity_poly.pdbx_strand_id
1 'polypeptide(L)'
;MKLKYFVIMGLAFCFCTDAAAMLRKKKTDKEPKKEIVQPVPADSFSYAMGVAQCEGLKQYLQRREGVDSAFIQDAAAGILAFTQMKDDEVQKVLAFVAGLRIGQMNKTQVIPTLNEQATGKKDTAYVNMAAFHQGLHDGLTNQPKVSPEQAMQLADRQMKYYTTQLKEANQAWLAENQKKKGVKTTKSGLQYRVLSQGEGPVATDSSEVEIHYEGRLIDGRIFDSSYQRNESTKFRCDQVIKGWTEALKIMPEGSVWELYIPSELAYGERGTQGIPPYSTLIFKVELLKTTKAAEKK
;
A
#
# COMPACT_ATOMS: atom_id res chain seq x y z
N MET A 1 17.62 27.19 -19.43
CA MET A 1 16.96 25.95 -19.00
C MET A 1 18.04 24.95 -18.59
N LYS A 2 18.29 24.77 -17.29
CA LYS A 2 19.32 23.87 -16.76
C LYS A 2 18.69 22.52 -16.45
N LEU A 3 19.14 21.48 -17.13
CA LEU A 3 18.71 20.10 -16.93
C LEU A 3 19.43 19.54 -15.69
N LYS A 4 18.69 19.38 -14.59
CA LYS A 4 19.12 18.62 -13.40
C LYS A 4 18.57 17.20 -13.58
N TYR A 5 19.42 16.20 -13.79
CA TYR A 5 19.24 14.82 -13.30
C TYR A 5 20.55 14.06 -13.59
N PHE A 6 21.53 14.20 -12.70
CA PHE A 6 22.57 13.20 -12.50
C PHE A 6 22.32 12.62 -11.11
N VAL A 7 21.63 11.49 -11.05
CA VAL A 7 21.64 10.66 -9.85
C VAL A 7 22.96 9.89 -9.89
N ILE A 8 24.02 10.52 -9.39
CA ILE A 8 25.25 9.80 -9.06
C ILE A 8 24.91 9.01 -7.79
N MET A 9 24.59 7.73 -7.98
CA MET A 9 24.44 6.79 -6.89
C MET A 9 25.85 6.47 -6.38
N GLY A 10 26.37 7.34 -5.52
CA GLY A 10 27.59 7.05 -4.78
C GLY A 10 27.33 5.91 -3.81
N LEU A 11 27.88 4.73 -4.09
CA LEU A 11 28.27 3.81 -3.03
C LEU A 11 29.14 4.62 -2.07
N ALA A 12 28.58 5.01 -0.93
CA ALA A 12 29.31 5.75 0.08
C ALA A 12 30.47 4.86 0.55
N PHE A 13 31.68 5.20 0.13
CA PHE A 13 32.91 4.69 0.71
C PHE A 13 32.96 5.17 2.17
N CYS A 14 32.43 4.36 3.09
CA CYS A 14 32.83 4.45 4.48
C CYS A 14 34.27 3.95 4.57
N PHE A 15 35.22 4.87 4.38
CA PHE A 15 36.56 4.65 4.91
C PHE A 15 36.41 4.43 6.42
N CYS A 16 36.75 3.22 6.88
CA CYS A 16 36.87 2.92 8.30
C CYS A 16 37.94 3.85 8.89
N THR A 17 37.54 4.92 9.57
CA THR A 17 38.46 5.75 10.36
C THR A 17 38.66 5.22 11.79
N ASP A 18 38.01 4.11 12.16
CA ASP A 18 38.01 3.62 13.55
C ASP A 18 39.04 2.52 13.87
N ALA A 19 40.07 2.33 13.05
CA ALA A 19 41.19 1.45 13.41
C ALA A 19 42.16 2.10 14.44
N ALA A 20 42.05 3.41 14.68
CA ALA A 20 43.04 4.15 15.48
C ALA A 20 42.84 4.08 17.01
N ALA A 21 41.75 3.50 17.52
CA ALA A 21 41.39 3.62 18.93
C ALA A 21 41.87 2.49 19.87
N MET A 22 42.44 1.37 19.37
CA MET A 22 42.64 0.16 20.18
C MET A 22 44.07 -0.17 20.66
N LEU A 23 45.06 0.73 20.52
CA LEU A 23 46.42 0.45 21.01
C LEU A 23 47.06 1.64 21.75
N ARG A 24 46.60 1.93 22.98
CA ARG A 24 47.44 2.61 23.98
C ARG A 24 48.27 1.56 24.72
N LYS A 25 49.50 1.32 24.25
CA LYS A 25 50.56 0.66 25.05
C LYS A 25 51.77 1.60 25.21
N LYS A 26 52.32 1.56 26.43
CA LYS A 26 53.41 2.38 26.99
C LYS A 26 54.53 2.70 25.99
N LYS A 27 54.90 3.99 25.93
CA LYS A 27 56.10 4.50 25.25
C LYS A 27 57.36 3.91 25.89
N THR A 28 58.07 3.10 25.13
CA THR A 28 59.52 2.89 25.28
C THR A 28 60.20 3.68 24.16
N ASP A 29 61.10 4.59 24.51
CA ASP A 29 61.92 5.38 23.57
C ASP A 29 62.93 4.49 22.83
N LYS A 30 62.44 3.79 21.81
CA LYS A 30 63.25 3.39 20.66
C LYS A 30 62.68 4.14 19.46
N GLU A 31 63.53 4.83 18.71
CA GLU A 31 63.13 5.38 17.40
C GLU A 31 62.37 4.29 16.63
N PRO A 32 61.13 4.54 16.18
CA PRO A 32 60.41 3.55 15.40
C PRO A 32 61.24 3.29 14.15
N LYS A 33 61.74 2.07 13.98
CA LYS A 33 62.31 1.62 12.71
C LYS A 33 61.27 1.98 11.65
N LYS A 34 61.64 2.84 10.68
CA LYS A 34 60.79 3.14 9.53
C LYS A 34 60.42 1.81 8.88
N GLU A 35 59.22 1.33 9.14
CA GLU A 35 58.69 0.15 8.50
C GLU A 35 58.51 0.50 7.03
N ILE A 36 59.28 -0.16 6.17
CA ILE A 36 59.19 0.06 4.73
C ILE A 36 57.91 -0.64 4.28
N VAL A 37 56.80 0.11 4.25
CA VAL A 37 55.53 -0.37 3.70
C VAL A 37 55.69 -0.51 2.19
N GLN A 38 55.58 -1.75 1.69
CA GLN A 38 55.59 -2.00 0.26
C GLN A 38 54.17 -1.87 -0.33
N PRO A 39 54.03 -1.35 -1.56
CA PRO A 39 52.73 -1.29 -2.22
C PRO A 39 52.22 -2.70 -2.51
N VAL A 40 50.91 -2.90 -2.37
CA VAL A 40 50.22 -4.11 -2.81
C VAL A 40 49.94 -4.01 -4.32
N PRO A 41 50.06 -5.09 -5.11
CA PRO A 41 49.68 -5.08 -6.52
C PRO A 41 48.24 -4.62 -6.74
N ALA A 42 47.99 -3.87 -7.81
CA ALA A 42 46.68 -3.29 -8.10
C ALA A 42 45.56 -4.33 -8.19
N ASP A 43 45.83 -5.50 -8.77
CA ASP A 43 44.85 -6.59 -8.89
C ASP A 43 44.47 -7.17 -7.52
N SER A 44 45.47 -7.40 -6.66
CA SER A 44 45.27 -7.92 -5.31
C SER A 44 44.53 -6.91 -4.43
N PHE A 45 44.87 -5.62 -4.55
CA PHE A 45 44.16 -4.55 -3.85
C PHE A 45 42.71 -4.44 -4.34
N SER A 46 42.48 -4.42 -5.65
CA SER A 46 41.14 -4.30 -6.25
C SER A 46 40.24 -5.50 -5.89
N TYR A 47 40.79 -6.72 -5.92
CA TYR A 47 40.08 -7.91 -5.47
C TYR A 47 39.69 -7.82 -4.00
N ALA A 48 40.62 -7.45 -3.11
CA ALA A 48 40.35 -7.29 -1.69
C ALA A 48 39.28 -6.23 -1.40
N MET A 49 39.32 -5.10 -2.13
CA MET A 49 38.30 -4.05 -2.05
C MET A 49 36.91 -4.52 -2.52
N GLY A 50 36.85 -5.41 -3.51
CA GLY A 50 35.60 -6.05 -3.93
C GLY A 50 35.02 -6.95 -2.83
N VAL A 51 35.85 -7.83 -2.26
CA VAL A 51 35.45 -8.76 -1.18
C VAL A 51 34.97 -7.99 0.06
N ALA A 52 35.66 -6.91 0.44
CA ALA A 52 35.30 -6.09 1.60
C ALA A 52 33.90 -5.45 1.48
N GLN A 53 33.37 -5.27 0.26
CA GLN A 53 32.04 -4.68 0.03
C GLN A 53 30.91 -5.71 0.03
N CYS A 54 31.19 -7.02 0.04
CA CYS A 54 30.17 -8.05 -0.17
C CYS A 54 29.07 -8.06 0.90
N GLU A 55 29.37 -7.71 2.15
CA GLU A 55 28.37 -7.72 3.23
C GLU A 55 27.30 -6.64 3.01
N GLY A 56 27.71 -5.41 2.71
CA GLY A 56 26.78 -4.32 2.38
C GLY A 56 26.05 -4.56 1.06
N LEU A 57 26.73 -5.15 0.07
CA LEU A 57 26.15 -5.41 -1.24
C LEU A 57 25.00 -6.44 -1.19
N LYS A 58 25.11 -7.50 -0.38
CA LYS A 58 24.01 -8.47 -0.22
C LYS A 58 22.74 -7.81 0.31
N GLN A 59 22.88 -6.96 1.33
CA GLN A 59 21.75 -6.22 1.90
C GLN A 59 21.15 -5.25 0.88
N TYR A 60 21.99 -4.59 0.08
CA TYR A 60 21.54 -3.71 -1.00
C TYR A 60 20.75 -4.48 -2.06
N LEU A 61 21.27 -5.60 -2.56
CA LEU A 61 20.62 -6.44 -3.57
C LEU A 61 19.23 -6.90 -3.10
N GLN A 62 19.11 -7.32 -1.84
CA GLN A 62 17.84 -7.77 -1.28
C GLN A 62 16.86 -6.62 -1.05
N ARG A 63 17.31 -5.51 -0.44
CA ARG A 63 16.41 -4.43 0.03
C ARG A 63 16.10 -3.38 -1.03
N ARG A 64 17.02 -3.14 -1.97
CA ARG A 64 16.89 -2.08 -2.99
C ARG A 64 16.58 -2.64 -4.36
N GLU A 65 17.28 -3.70 -4.78
CA GLU A 65 17.08 -4.31 -6.10
C GLU A 65 16.05 -5.44 -6.10
N GLY A 66 15.58 -5.89 -4.93
CA GLY A 66 14.57 -6.93 -4.79
C GLY A 66 15.04 -8.33 -5.19
N VAL A 67 16.35 -8.58 -5.17
CA VAL A 67 16.93 -9.89 -5.50
C VAL A 67 16.69 -10.84 -4.33
N ASP A 68 15.98 -11.94 -4.57
CA ASP A 68 15.83 -13.01 -3.59
C ASP A 68 17.20 -13.60 -3.24
N SER A 69 17.39 -13.93 -1.96
CA SER A 69 18.56 -14.66 -1.47
C SER A 69 18.93 -15.90 -2.31
N ALA A 70 17.94 -16.60 -2.86
CA ALA A 70 18.13 -17.78 -3.70
C ALA A 70 18.84 -17.46 -5.03
N PHE A 71 18.78 -16.21 -5.51
CA PHE A 71 19.31 -15.77 -6.80
C PHE A 71 20.51 -14.81 -6.66
N ILE A 72 21.14 -14.74 -5.49
CA ILE A 72 22.34 -13.90 -5.26
C ILE A 72 23.51 -14.35 -6.15
N GLN A 73 23.61 -15.64 -6.46
CA GLN A 73 24.65 -16.15 -7.36
C GLN A 73 24.47 -15.62 -8.79
N ASP A 74 23.22 -15.52 -9.27
CA ASP A 74 22.92 -14.95 -10.58
C ASP A 74 23.28 -13.46 -10.63
N ALA A 75 22.96 -12.71 -9.58
CA ALA A 75 23.35 -11.30 -9.47
C ALA A 75 24.88 -11.12 -9.45
N ALA A 76 25.61 -11.98 -8.73
CA ALA A 76 27.06 -11.96 -8.70
C ALA A 76 27.68 -12.30 -10.07
N ALA A 77 27.11 -13.26 -10.79
CA ALA A 77 27.54 -13.58 -12.16
C ALA A 77 27.37 -12.39 -13.11
N GLY A 78 26.29 -11.62 -12.97
CA GLY A 78 26.06 -10.40 -13.74
C GLY A 78 27.13 -9.32 -13.53
N ILE A 79 27.62 -9.14 -12.30
CA ILE A 79 28.70 -8.20 -11.99
C ILE A 79 29.99 -8.55 -12.74
N LEU A 80 30.34 -9.85 -12.77
CA LEU A 80 31.53 -10.30 -13.48
C LEU A 80 31.36 -10.18 -15.01
N ALA A 81 30.19 -10.56 -15.52
CA ALA A 81 29.87 -10.52 -16.94
C ALA A 81 29.95 -9.11 -17.53
N PHE A 82 29.61 -8.06 -16.76
CA PHE A 82 29.63 -6.67 -17.22
C PHE A 82 30.97 -6.26 -17.83
N THR A 83 32.10 -6.73 -17.29
CA THR A 83 33.44 -6.37 -17.80
C THR A 83 33.76 -6.97 -19.18
N GLN A 84 32.96 -7.94 -19.62
CA GLN A 84 33.15 -8.69 -20.86
C GLN A 84 32.09 -8.36 -21.92
N MET A 85 31.04 -7.61 -21.56
CA MET A 85 29.94 -7.27 -22.46
C MET A 85 30.21 -5.96 -23.20
N LYS A 86 29.66 -5.84 -24.41
CA LYS A 86 29.64 -4.56 -25.12
C LYS A 86 28.58 -3.64 -24.51
N ASP A 87 28.81 -2.33 -24.57
CA ASP A 87 27.88 -1.34 -24.02
C ASP A 87 26.45 -1.48 -24.57
N ASP A 88 26.29 -1.75 -25.88
CA ASP A 88 24.97 -1.91 -26.50
C ASP A 88 24.27 -3.20 -26.05
N GLU A 89 25.02 -4.27 -25.79
CA GLU A 89 24.50 -5.52 -25.22
C GLU A 89 24.01 -5.29 -23.79
N VAL A 90 24.78 -4.56 -22.98
CA VAL A 90 24.36 -4.17 -21.62
C VAL A 90 23.06 -3.35 -21.68
N GLN A 91 22.97 -2.36 -22.56
CA GLN A 91 21.75 -1.54 -22.70
C GLN A 91 20.53 -2.39 -23.10
N LYS A 92 20.68 -3.36 -24.01
CA LYS A 92 19.60 -4.28 -24.40
C LYS A 92 19.14 -5.14 -23.23
N VAL A 93 20.07 -5.69 -22.43
CA VAL A 93 19.74 -6.48 -21.24
C VAL A 93 19.02 -5.62 -20.21
N LEU A 94 19.51 -4.40 -19.93
CA LEU A 94 18.87 -3.49 -18.98
C LEU A 94 17.45 -3.10 -19.42
N ALA A 95 17.24 -2.85 -20.71
CA ALA A 95 15.90 -2.58 -21.25
C ALA A 95 14.95 -3.78 -21.09
N PHE A 96 15.43 -5.00 -21.34
CA PHE A 96 14.65 -6.22 -21.13
C PHE A 96 14.29 -6.42 -19.65
N VAL A 97 15.25 -6.23 -18.75
CA VAL A 97 15.04 -6.30 -17.29
C VAL A 97 14.03 -5.25 -16.83
N ALA A 98 14.05 -4.03 -17.39
CA ALA A 98 13.04 -3.02 -17.09
C ALA A 98 11.63 -3.49 -17.49
N GLY A 99 11.49 -4.14 -18.65
CA GLY A 99 10.23 -4.77 -19.08
C GLY A 99 9.76 -5.87 -18.11
N LEU A 100 10.67 -6.75 -17.67
CA LEU A 100 10.36 -7.77 -16.66
C LEU A 100 9.92 -7.16 -15.32
N ARG A 101 10.57 -6.08 -14.88
CA ARG A 101 10.19 -5.35 -13.64
C ARG A 101 8.78 -4.77 -13.74
N ILE A 102 8.42 -4.18 -14.88
CA ILE A 102 7.05 -3.71 -15.13
C ILE A 102 6.06 -4.89 -15.09
N GLY A 103 6.38 -6.00 -15.75
CA GLY A 103 5.55 -7.21 -15.72
C GLY A 103 5.35 -7.77 -14.31
N GLN A 104 6.39 -7.76 -13.48
CA GLN A 104 6.32 -8.17 -12.08
C GLN A 104 5.48 -7.20 -11.23
N MET A 105 5.63 -5.89 -11.43
CA MET A 105 4.80 -4.87 -10.79
C MET A 105 3.33 -5.03 -11.17
N ASN A 106 3.04 -5.28 -12.45
CA ASN A 106 1.68 -5.53 -12.92
C ASN A 106 1.07 -6.76 -12.27
N LYS A 107 1.86 -7.84 -12.15
CA LYS A 107 1.45 -9.09 -11.49
C LYS A 107 1.15 -8.93 -10.02
N THR A 108 1.99 -8.19 -9.30
CA THR A 108 1.94 -8.14 -7.84
C THR A 108 1.09 -6.99 -7.30
N GLN A 109 0.95 -5.89 -8.05
CA GLN A 109 0.30 -4.67 -7.58
C GLN A 109 -0.81 -4.19 -8.51
N VAL A 110 -0.50 -3.86 -9.76
CA VAL A 110 -1.43 -3.11 -10.63
C VAL A 110 -2.70 -3.90 -10.93
N ILE A 111 -2.59 -5.09 -11.51
CA ILE A 111 -3.76 -5.86 -11.94
C ILE A 111 -4.60 -6.35 -10.76
N PRO A 112 -4.03 -6.93 -9.68
CA PRO A 112 -4.81 -7.29 -8.51
C PRO A 112 -5.58 -6.11 -7.92
N THR A 113 -4.96 -4.91 -7.87
CA THR A 113 -5.61 -3.70 -7.34
C THR A 113 -6.76 -3.25 -8.23
N LEU A 114 -6.56 -3.20 -9.55
CA LEU A 114 -7.63 -2.84 -10.50
C LEU A 114 -8.81 -3.81 -10.40
N ASN A 115 -8.53 -5.11 -10.32
CA ASN A 115 -9.57 -6.13 -10.23
C ASN A 115 -10.32 -6.04 -8.91
N GLU A 116 -9.61 -5.85 -7.79
CA GLU A 116 -10.22 -5.71 -6.46
C GLU A 116 -11.08 -4.44 -6.37
N GLN A 117 -10.63 -3.33 -6.94
CA GLN A 117 -11.41 -2.08 -6.96
C GLN A 117 -12.67 -2.20 -7.81
N ALA A 118 -12.59 -2.88 -8.95
CA ALA A 118 -13.73 -3.01 -9.86
C ALA A 118 -14.74 -4.09 -9.44
N THR A 119 -14.29 -5.15 -8.78
CA THR A 119 -15.12 -6.36 -8.56
C THR A 119 -15.18 -6.82 -7.10
N GLY A 120 -14.37 -6.24 -6.21
CA GLY A 120 -14.12 -6.76 -4.87
C GLY A 120 -13.21 -8.00 -4.83
N LYS A 121 -12.81 -8.55 -5.99
CA LYS A 121 -11.99 -9.77 -6.10
C LYS A 121 -10.69 -9.49 -6.85
N LYS A 122 -9.63 -10.20 -6.48
CA LYS A 122 -8.31 -10.12 -7.15
C LYS A 122 -8.18 -11.02 -8.39
N ASP A 123 -9.25 -11.73 -8.76
CA ASP A 123 -9.25 -12.66 -9.91
C ASP A 123 -9.18 -11.92 -11.25
N THR A 124 -9.03 -12.65 -12.36
CA THR A 124 -8.81 -12.06 -13.70
C THR A 124 -10.09 -11.67 -14.43
N ALA A 125 -11.25 -11.59 -13.76
CA ALA A 125 -12.52 -11.31 -14.43
C ALA A 125 -12.60 -9.88 -15.00
N TYR A 126 -11.82 -8.94 -14.44
CA TYR A 126 -11.80 -7.54 -14.87
C TYR A 126 -10.63 -7.22 -15.81
N VAL A 127 -9.38 -7.42 -15.36
CA VAL A 127 -8.17 -7.32 -16.20
C VAL A 127 -7.49 -8.69 -16.30
N ASN A 128 -7.28 -9.15 -17.53
CA ASN A 128 -6.50 -10.34 -17.85
C ASN A 128 -5.02 -9.98 -18.05
N MET A 129 -4.13 -10.63 -17.31
CA MET A 129 -2.67 -10.37 -17.32
C MET A 129 -2.04 -10.49 -18.71
N ALA A 130 -2.32 -11.59 -19.41
CA ALA A 130 -1.68 -11.88 -20.69
C ALA A 130 -2.12 -10.88 -21.75
N ALA A 131 -3.42 -10.58 -21.82
CA ALA A 131 -3.96 -9.59 -22.74
C ALA A 131 -3.45 -8.17 -22.42
N PHE A 132 -3.35 -7.80 -21.14
CA PHE A 132 -2.82 -6.51 -20.70
C PHE A 132 -1.36 -6.32 -21.11
N HIS A 133 -0.51 -7.33 -20.85
CA HIS A 133 0.88 -7.29 -21.29
C HIS A 133 1.04 -7.29 -22.80
N GLN A 134 0.19 -8.03 -23.53
CA GLN A 134 0.17 -7.96 -25.00
C GLN A 134 -0.19 -6.54 -25.48
N GLY A 135 -1.17 -5.88 -24.86
CA GLY A 135 -1.51 -4.50 -25.17
C GLY A 135 -0.36 -3.51 -24.91
N LEU A 136 0.37 -3.68 -23.80
CA LEU A 136 1.58 -2.89 -23.52
C LEU A 136 2.69 -3.12 -24.55
N HIS A 137 2.93 -4.39 -24.91
CA HIS A 137 3.89 -4.76 -25.94
C HIS A 137 3.53 -4.07 -27.27
N ASP A 138 2.32 -4.32 -27.78
CA ASP A 138 1.87 -3.82 -29.07
C ASP A 138 1.85 -2.29 -29.11
N GLY A 139 1.50 -1.63 -28.00
CA GLY A 139 1.56 -0.18 -27.86
C GLY A 139 2.98 0.38 -27.91
N LEU A 140 3.93 -0.23 -27.20
CA LEU A 140 5.34 0.20 -27.18
C LEU A 140 6.06 -0.06 -28.51
N THR A 141 5.64 -1.08 -29.27
CA THR A 141 6.20 -1.40 -30.58
C THR A 141 5.49 -0.70 -31.74
N ASN A 142 4.58 0.24 -31.46
CA ASN A 142 3.76 0.95 -32.46
C ASN A 142 2.96 0.01 -33.38
N GLN A 143 2.49 -1.11 -32.86
CA GLN A 143 1.64 -2.09 -33.56
C GLN A 143 0.32 -2.39 -32.81
N PRO A 144 -0.37 -1.41 -32.19
CA PRO A 144 -1.58 -1.70 -31.44
C PRO A 144 -2.71 -2.17 -32.37
N LYS A 145 -3.49 -3.14 -31.91
CA LYS A 145 -4.66 -3.66 -32.65
C LYS A 145 -5.90 -2.75 -32.55
N VAL A 146 -5.84 -1.72 -31.70
CA VAL A 146 -6.90 -0.72 -31.47
C VAL A 146 -6.28 0.66 -31.34
N SER A 147 -7.01 1.71 -31.71
CA SER A 147 -6.55 3.09 -31.51
C SER A 147 -6.57 3.47 -30.01
N PRO A 148 -5.81 4.51 -29.60
CA PRO A 148 -5.89 5.04 -28.23
C PRO A 148 -7.32 5.45 -27.84
N GLU A 149 -8.08 6.02 -28.77
CA GLU A 149 -9.48 6.39 -28.54
C GLU A 149 -10.36 5.16 -28.31
N GLN A 150 -10.23 4.13 -29.14
CA GLN A 150 -10.97 2.88 -28.97
C GLN A 150 -10.63 2.20 -27.64
N ALA A 151 -9.35 2.22 -27.24
CA ALA A 151 -8.92 1.69 -25.94
C ALA A 151 -9.60 2.44 -24.78
N MET A 152 -9.66 3.78 -24.83
CA MET A 152 -10.35 4.59 -23.82
C MET A 152 -11.85 4.32 -23.77
N GLN A 153 -12.50 4.20 -24.94
CA GLN A 153 -13.94 3.88 -25.01
C GLN A 153 -14.26 2.50 -24.44
N LEU A 154 -13.41 1.49 -24.70
CA LEU A 154 -13.55 0.16 -24.11
C LEU A 154 -13.37 0.19 -22.58
N ALA A 155 -12.36 0.91 -22.11
CA ALA A 155 -12.11 1.07 -20.67
C ALA A 155 -13.27 1.78 -19.95
N ASP A 156 -13.79 2.88 -20.53
CA ASP A 156 -14.94 3.62 -19.98
C ASP A 156 -16.20 2.74 -19.94
N ARG A 157 -16.48 2.01 -21.03
CA ARG A 157 -17.62 1.07 -21.09
C ARG A 157 -17.51 0.00 -20.00
N GLN A 158 -16.34 -0.59 -19.84
CA GLN A 158 -16.08 -1.63 -18.83
C GLN A 158 -16.25 -1.05 -17.41
N MET A 159 -15.65 0.11 -17.15
CA MET A 159 -15.76 0.78 -15.85
C MET A 159 -17.21 1.12 -15.50
N LYS A 160 -17.97 1.67 -16.46
CA LYS A 160 -19.41 1.95 -16.30
C LYS A 160 -20.21 0.69 -15.99
N TYR A 161 -19.96 -0.40 -16.71
CA TYR A 161 -20.65 -1.66 -16.45
C TYR A 161 -20.45 -2.13 -15.00
N TYR A 162 -19.20 -2.26 -14.54
CA TYR A 162 -18.93 -2.75 -13.18
C TYR A 162 -19.40 -1.80 -12.09
N THR A 163 -19.24 -0.48 -12.28
CA THR A 163 -19.73 0.51 -11.30
C THR A 163 -21.26 0.50 -11.21
N THR A 164 -21.98 0.33 -12.31
CA THR A 164 -23.44 0.15 -12.30
C THR A 164 -23.83 -1.13 -11.55
N GLN A 165 -23.19 -2.27 -11.87
CA GLN A 165 -23.48 -3.53 -11.17
C GLN A 165 -23.23 -3.43 -9.65
N LEU A 166 -22.13 -2.79 -9.24
CA LEU A 166 -21.83 -2.56 -7.83
C LEU A 166 -22.90 -1.69 -7.17
N LYS A 167 -23.28 -0.58 -7.81
CA LYS A 167 -24.31 0.32 -7.30
C LYS A 167 -25.63 -0.42 -7.10
N GLU A 168 -26.10 -1.15 -8.11
CA GLU A 168 -27.35 -1.91 -8.06
C GLU A 168 -27.31 -3.00 -6.99
N ALA A 169 -26.21 -3.76 -6.88
CA ALA A 169 -26.05 -4.79 -5.87
C ALA A 169 -26.11 -4.23 -4.44
N ASN A 170 -25.46 -3.08 -4.20
CA ASN A 170 -25.47 -2.41 -2.89
C ASN A 170 -26.86 -1.84 -2.55
N GLN A 171 -27.53 -1.22 -3.52
CA GLN A 171 -28.89 -0.70 -3.33
C GLN A 171 -29.90 -1.83 -3.07
N ALA A 172 -29.82 -2.92 -3.83
CA ALA A 172 -30.66 -4.10 -3.62
C ALA A 172 -30.41 -4.73 -2.23
N TRP A 173 -29.14 -4.83 -1.82
CA TRP A 173 -28.79 -5.35 -0.50
C TRP A 173 -29.42 -4.52 0.62
N LEU A 174 -29.34 -3.18 0.55
CA LEU A 174 -29.99 -2.28 1.51
C LEU A 174 -31.51 -2.41 1.49
N ALA A 175 -32.11 -2.52 0.30
CA ALA A 175 -33.56 -2.68 0.14
C ALA A 175 -34.09 -3.97 0.76
N GLU A 176 -33.30 -5.05 0.73
CA GLU A 176 -33.62 -6.29 1.45
C GLU A 176 -33.30 -6.21 2.93
N ASN A 177 -32.22 -5.53 3.31
CA ASN A 177 -31.79 -5.43 4.70
C ASN A 177 -32.81 -4.68 5.59
N GLN A 178 -33.41 -3.60 5.08
CA GLN A 178 -34.45 -2.85 5.82
C GLN A 178 -35.69 -3.69 6.16
N LYS A 179 -35.94 -4.80 5.45
CA LYS A 179 -37.07 -5.69 5.72
C LYS A 179 -36.79 -6.66 6.88
N LYS A 180 -35.53 -6.78 7.32
CA LYS A 180 -35.15 -7.72 8.38
C LYS A 180 -35.62 -7.22 9.74
N LYS A 181 -36.03 -8.16 10.60
CA LYS A 181 -36.49 -7.87 11.97
C LYS A 181 -35.44 -7.08 12.75
N GLY A 182 -35.88 -6.00 13.40
CA GLY A 182 -35.05 -5.15 14.26
C GLY A 182 -34.20 -4.12 13.52
N VAL A 183 -34.22 -4.11 12.18
CA VAL A 183 -33.61 -3.04 11.39
C VAL A 183 -34.55 -1.83 11.37
N LYS A 184 -33.98 -0.65 11.63
CA LYS A 184 -34.65 0.66 11.56
C LYS A 184 -33.96 1.50 10.50
N THR A 185 -34.72 2.32 9.78
CA THR A 185 -34.20 3.21 8.74
C THR A 185 -34.50 4.66 9.10
N THR A 186 -33.50 5.54 9.02
CA THR A 186 -33.67 6.98 9.23
C THR A 186 -34.08 7.68 7.93
N LYS A 187 -34.41 8.98 8.01
CA LYS A 187 -34.78 9.79 6.84
C LYS A 187 -33.65 9.92 5.80
N SER A 188 -32.39 9.82 6.22
CA SER A 188 -31.23 9.90 5.33
C SER A 188 -30.93 8.58 4.60
N GLY A 189 -31.63 7.49 4.98
CA GLY A 189 -31.38 6.14 4.48
C GLY A 189 -30.38 5.33 5.31
N LEU A 190 -29.80 5.90 6.38
CA LEU A 190 -29.03 5.11 7.35
C LEU A 190 -29.94 4.02 7.93
N GLN A 191 -29.48 2.77 7.87
CA GLN A 191 -30.15 1.68 8.56
C GLN A 191 -29.31 1.25 9.76
N TYR A 192 -29.96 0.80 10.84
CA TYR A 192 -29.27 0.26 11.99
C TYR A 192 -30.09 -0.80 12.71
N ARG A 193 -29.40 -1.64 13.48
CA ARG A 193 -29.98 -2.63 14.38
C ARG A 193 -29.31 -2.53 15.74
N VAL A 194 -30.12 -2.40 16.79
CA VAL A 194 -29.62 -2.39 18.17
C VAL A 194 -29.35 -3.84 18.59
N LEU A 195 -28.10 -4.15 18.94
CA LEU A 195 -27.71 -5.46 19.49
C LEU A 195 -27.74 -5.44 21.02
N SER A 196 -27.21 -4.36 21.61
CA SER A 196 -27.30 -4.06 23.03
C SER A 196 -27.61 -2.58 23.21
N GLN A 197 -28.53 -2.26 24.11
CA GLN A 197 -28.96 -0.91 24.39
C GLN A 197 -28.23 -0.40 25.64
N GLY A 198 -27.46 0.67 25.49
CA GLY A 198 -26.89 1.42 26.60
C GLY A 198 -27.87 2.47 27.12
N GLU A 199 -27.52 3.05 28.28
CA GLU A 199 -28.33 4.04 29.01
C GLU A 199 -27.60 5.37 29.20
N GLY A 200 -26.39 5.50 28.67
CA GLY A 200 -25.58 6.71 28.81
C GLY A 200 -25.98 7.84 27.86
N PRO A 201 -25.28 8.98 27.91
CA PRO A 201 -25.57 10.12 27.04
C PRO A 201 -25.33 9.79 25.57
N VAL A 202 -26.01 10.52 24.68
CA VAL A 202 -25.72 10.53 23.24
C VAL A 202 -24.70 11.61 22.89
N ALA A 203 -23.95 11.41 21.81
CA ALA A 203 -22.96 12.37 21.34
C ALA A 203 -23.62 13.62 20.72
N THR A 204 -22.88 14.73 20.72
CA THR A 204 -23.16 15.92 19.89
C THR A 204 -22.18 15.98 18.72
N ASP A 205 -22.39 16.88 17.75
CA ASP A 205 -21.52 17.01 16.57
C ASP A 205 -20.03 17.19 16.93
N SER A 206 -19.72 17.89 18.03
CA SER A 206 -18.34 18.15 18.48
C SER A 206 -17.82 17.15 19.52
N SER A 207 -18.64 16.20 19.98
CA SER A 207 -18.24 15.25 21.01
C SER A 207 -17.12 14.32 20.54
N GLU A 208 -16.23 13.98 21.46
CA GLU A 208 -15.27 12.90 21.29
C GLU A 208 -15.90 11.60 21.79
N VAL A 209 -15.79 10.54 21.01
CA VAL A 209 -16.26 9.20 21.38
C VAL A 209 -15.10 8.21 21.39
N GLU A 210 -15.15 7.26 22.32
CA GLU A 210 -14.25 6.11 22.36
C GLU A 210 -15.05 4.85 22.05
N ILE A 211 -14.55 4.03 21.12
CA ILE A 211 -15.32 2.93 20.55
C ILE A 211 -14.47 1.69 20.26
N HIS A 212 -15.15 0.55 20.17
CA HIS A 212 -14.71 -0.56 19.31
C HIS A 212 -15.55 -0.66 18.06
N TYR A 213 -14.95 -1.05 16.94
CA TYR A 213 -15.68 -1.23 15.70
C TYR A 213 -15.06 -2.27 14.76
N GLU A 214 -15.90 -2.81 13.89
CA GLU A 214 -15.50 -3.61 12.73
C GLU A 214 -16.33 -3.21 11.51
N GLY A 215 -15.64 -2.77 10.46
CA GLY A 215 -16.21 -2.38 9.17
C GLY A 215 -16.01 -3.47 8.12
N ARG A 216 -17.09 -3.89 7.49
CA ARG A 216 -17.11 -4.87 6.39
C ARG A 216 -17.99 -4.41 5.24
N LEU A 217 -17.72 -4.94 4.06
CA LEU A 217 -18.57 -4.77 2.88
C LEU A 217 -19.71 -5.80 2.88
N ILE A 218 -20.66 -5.64 1.94
CA ILE A 218 -21.81 -6.55 1.78
C ILE A 218 -21.42 -7.98 1.41
N ASP A 219 -20.20 -8.18 0.88
CA ASP A 219 -19.61 -9.49 0.57
C ASP A 219 -18.91 -10.14 1.79
N GLY A 220 -18.88 -9.45 2.94
CA GLY A 220 -18.26 -9.91 4.18
C GLY A 220 -16.79 -9.53 4.35
N ARG A 221 -16.14 -8.93 3.34
CA ARG A 221 -14.73 -8.54 3.43
C ARG A 221 -14.55 -7.42 4.44
N ILE A 222 -13.76 -7.67 5.49
CA ILE A 222 -13.38 -6.69 6.51
C ILE A 222 -12.35 -5.73 5.91
N PHE A 223 -12.61 -4.42 6.02
CA PHE A 223 -11.68 -3.39 5.56
C PHE A 223 -11.01 -2.63 6.71
N ASP A 224 -11.61 -2.64 7.90
CA ASP A 224 -11.06 -2.02 9.10
C ASP A 224 -11.66 -2.66 10.36
N SER A 225 -10.86 -2.92 11.39
CA SER A 225 -11.31 -3.51 12.65
C SER A 225 -10.40 -3.08 13.79
N SER A 226 -10.97 -2.42 14.81
CA SER A 226 -10.24 -2.08 16.02
C SER A 226 -10.02 -3.29 16.93
N TYR A 227 -10.89 -4.30 16.83
CA TYR A 227 -10.71 -5.58 17.51
C TYR A 227 -9.44 -6.32 17.04
N GLN A 228 -9.14 -6.29 15.73
CA GLN A 228 -7.90 -6.89 15.21
C GLN A 228 -6.63 -6.19 15.71
N ARG A 229 -6.73 -4.91 16.10
CA ARG A 229 -5.64 -4.15 16.71
C ARG A 229 -5.54 -4.32 18.22
N ASN A 230 -6.55 -4.93 18.86
CA ASN A 230 -6.70 -5.01 20.31
C ASN A 230 -6.65 -3.63 21.01
N GLU A 231 -7.13 -2.58 20.34
CA GLU A 231 -7.10 -1.21 20.85
C GLU A 231 -8.41 -0.49 20.48
N SER A 232 -8.99 0.26 21.43
CA SER A 232 -10.12 1.15 21.16
C SER A 232 -9.67 2.30 20.25
N THR A 233 -10.61 3.03 19.66
CA THR A 233 -10.26 4.21 18.85
C THR A 233 -11.09 5.40 19.29
N LYS A 234 -10.46 6.57 19.31
CA LYS A 234 -11.11 7.84 19.64
C LYS A 234 -11.35 8.64 18.38
N PHE A 235 -12.58 9.13 18.24
CA PHE A 235 -12.98 9.95 17.11
C PHE A 235 -13.75 11.17 17.59
N ARG A 236 -13.60 12.27 16.88
CA ARG A 236 -14.57 13.35 16.96
C ARG A 236 -15.72 13.09 16.00
N CYS A 237 -16.95 13.33 16.43
CA CYS A 237 -18.14 13.06 15.63
C CYS A 237 -18.19 13.88 14.32
N ASP A 238 -17.48 15.00 14.25
CA ASP A 238 -17.34 15.87 13.07
C ASP A 238 -16.21 15.46 12.10
N GLN A 239 -15.44 14.41 12.41
CA GLN A 239 -14.29 13.94 11.61
C GLN A 239 -14.48 12.53 11.03
N VAL A 240 -15.67 11.99 11.13
CA VAL A 240 -16.04 10.66 10.59
C VAL A 240 -17.03 10.80 9.43
N ILE A 241 -17.31 9.69 8.74
CA ILE A 241 -18.29 9.68 7.65
C ILE A 241 -19.69 10.07 8.16
N LYS A 242 -20.52 10.67 7.29
CA LYS A 242 -21.83 11.22 7.65
C LYS A 242 -22.74 10.22 8.38
N GLY A 243 -22.73 8.95 7.95
CA GLY A 243 -23.53 7.90 8.58
C GLY A 243 -23.11 7.59 10.02
N TRP A 244 -21.83 7.73 10.34
CA TRP A 244 -21.32 7.62 11.71
C TRP A 244 -21.74 8.80 12.55
N THR A 245 -21.56 10.03 12.05
CA THR A 245 -21.99 11.25 12.74
C THR A 245 -23.48 11.19 13.07
N GLU A 246 -24.30 10.72 12.14
CA GLU A 246 -25.74 10.54 12.36
C GLU A 246 -26.02 9.47 13.42
N ALA A 247 -25.42 8.28 13.30
CA ALA A 247 -25.65 7.17 14.22
C ALA A 247 -25.25 7.52 15.67
N LEU A 248 -24.08 8.13 15.87
CA LEU A 248 -23.55 8.46 17.21
C LEU A 248 -24.43 9.47 17.96
N LYS A 249 -25.19 10.31 17.24
CA LYS A 249 -26.13 11.27 17.86
C LYS A 249 -27.43 10.65 18.33
N ILE A 250 -27.70 9.40 17.97
CA ILE A 250 -28.90 8.66 18.39
C ILE A 250 -28.57 7.35 19.11
N MET A 251 -27.28 7.02 19.22
CA MET A 251 -26.76 5.81 19.87
C MET A 251 -26.30 6.16 21.29
N PRO A 252 -27.02 5.70 22.34
CA PRO A 252 -26.61 5.96 23.72
C PRO A 252 -25.28 5.28 24.06
N GLU A 253 -24.46 5.93 24.87
CA GLU A 253 -23.24 5.33 25.42
C GLU A 253 -23.53 3.99 26.12
N GLY A 254 -22.63 3.02 25.94
CA GLY A 254 -22.78 1.63 26.37
C GLY A 254 -23.51 0.74 25.36
N SER A 255 -24.01 1.30 24.25
CA SER A 255 -24.71 0.51 23.23
C SER A 255 -23.75 -0.28 22.33
N VAL A 256 -24.27 -1.38 21.78
CA VAL A 256 -23.66 -2.11 20.66
C VAL A 256 -24.65 -2.14 19.50
N TRP A 257 -24.33 -1.52 18.39
CA TRP A 257 -25.20 -1.40 17.22
C TRP A 257 -24.53 -2.02 15.99
N GLU A 258 -25.35 -2.55 15.09
CA GLU A 258 -24.95 -2.72 13.69
C GLU A 258 -25.50 -1.56 12.86
N LEU A 259 -24.62 -0.89 12.12
CA LEU A 259 -24.95 0.17 11.18
C LEU A 259 -24.82 -0.35 9.75
N TYR A 260 -25.73 0.04 8.89
CA TYR A 260 -25.70 -0.22 7.45
C TYR A 260 -25.81 1.11 6.73
N ILE A 261 -24.67 1.56 6.22
CA ILE A 261 -24.45 2.93 5.79
C ILE A 261 -24.45 2.96 4.25
N PRO A 262 -25.45 3.59 3.61
CA PRO A 262 -25.44 3.78 2.17
C PRO A 262 -24.25 4.63 1.73
N SER A 263 -23.83 4.46 0.48
CA SER A 263 -22.60 5.08 -0.05
C SER A 263 -22.60 6.61 0.07
N GLU A 264 -23.77 7.24 -0.05
CA GLU A 264 -24.02 8.68 0.03
C GLU A 264 -23.73 9.25 1.43
N LEU A 265 -23.79 8.39 2.46
CA LEU A 265 -23.43 8.69 3.84
C LEU A 265 -22.01 8.19 4.19
N ALA A 266 -21.28 7.66 3.21
CA ALA A 266 -19.93 7.10 3.34
C ALA A 266 -18.98 7.72 2.28
N TYR A 267 -18.36 6.89 1.43
CA TYR A 267 -17.34 7.30 0.45
C TYR A 267 -17.87 7.53 -0.98
N GLY A 268 -19.19 7.41 -1.18
CA GLY A 268 -19.91 7.79 -2.40
C GLY A 268 -19.46 7.07 -3.67
N GLU A 269 -19.62 7.76 -4.80
CA GLU A 269 -19.38 7.24 -6.16
C GLU A 269 -17.90 6.95 -6.45
N ARG A 270 -16.98 7.54 -5.67
CA ARG A 270 -15.53 7.37 -5.87
C ARG A 270 -14.97 6.22 -5.05
N GLY A 271 -15.57 5.90 -3.90
CA GLY A 271 -14.98 4.98 -2.93
C GLY A 271 -13.68 5.52 -2.33
N THR A 272 -12.88 4.63 -1.75
CA THR A 272 -11.54 4.92 -1.23
C THR A 272 -10.67 3.66 -1.28
N GLN A 273 -9.42 3.72 -0.84
CA GLN A 273 -8.52 2.55 -0.82
C GLN A 273 -9.16 1.38 -0.04
N GLY A 274 -9.31 0.23 -0.72
CA GLY A 274 -9.94 -0.97 -0.16
C GLY A 274 -11.48 -1.00 -0.20
N ILE A 275 -12.14 0.14 -0.46
CA ILE A 275 -13.60 0.30 -0.49
C ILE A 275 -14.05 0.73 -1.89
N PRO A 276 -14.70 -0.16 -2.65
CA PRO A 276 -15.16 0.15 -4.01
C PRO A 276 -16.17 1.31 -4.09
N PRO A 277 -16.33 1.93 -5.27
CA PRO A 277 -17.42 2.85 -5.58
C PRO A 277 -18.80 2.33 -5.13
N TYR A 278 -19.65 3.24 -4.64
CA TYR A 278 -21.04 2.95 -4.25
C TYR A 278 -21.22 1.87 -3.16
N SER A 279 -20.15 1.52 -2.46
CA SER A 279 -20.20 0.50 -1.41
C SER A 279 -21.09 0.92 -0.24
N THR A 280 -21.99 0.02 0.15
CA THR A 280 -22.66 0.03 1.45
C THR A 280 -21.68 -0.52 2.48
N LEU A 281 -21.52 0.21 3.58
CA LEU A 281 -20.64 -0.20 4.67
C LEU A 281 -21.47 -0.77 5.81
N ILE A 282 -21.04 -1.92 6.31
CA ILE A 282 -21.63 -2.56 7.48
C ILE A 282 -20.66 -2.41 8.63
N PHE A 283 -21.08 -1.74 9.70
CA PHE A 283 -20.28 -1.59 10.90
C PHE A 283 -20.94 -2.27 12.08
N LYS A 284 -20.18 -3.05 12.85
CA LYS A 284 -20.52 -3.33 14.24
C LYS A 284 -19.80 -2.28 15.08
N VAL A 285 -20.53 -1.49 15.87
CA VAL A 285 -19.98 -0.42 16.71
C VAL A 285 -20.38 -0.68 18.16
N GLU A 286 -19.40 -0.59 19.06
CA GLU A 286 -19.56 -0.58 20.50
C GLU A 286 -19.11 0.78 21.01
N LEU A 287 -20.05 1.56 21.56
CA LEU A 287 -19.78 2.90 22.06
C LEU A 287 -19.41 2.81 23.53
N LEU A 288 -18.11 2.93 23.84
CA LEU A 288 -17.58 2.78 25.19
C LEU A 288 -17.77 4.03 26.02
N LYS A 289 -17.53 5.20 25.41
CA LYS A 289 -17.55 6.48 26.13
C LYS A 289 -17.86 7.66 25.22
N THR A 290 -18.61 8.62 25.73
CA THR A 290 -18.90 9.91 25.10
C THR A 290 -18.38 11.05 25.98
N THR A 291 -17.52 11.90 25.43
CA THR A 291 -16.98 13.09 26.11
C THR A 291 -17.45 14.34 25.38
N LYS A 292 -18.18 15.21 26.07
CA LYS A 292 -18.60 16.50 25.52
C LYS A 292 -17.36 17.36 25.22
N ALA A 293 -17.35 18.03 24.09
CA ALA A 293 -16.32 19.03 23.79
C ALA A 293 -16.29 20.09 24.89
N ALA A 294 -15.10 20.44 25.38
CA ALA A 294 -14.93 21.59 26.24
C ALA A 294 -15.43 22.84 25.49
N GLU A 295 -16.36 23.58 26.10
CA GLU A 295 -16.78 24.89 25.59
C GLU A 295 -15.55 25.79 25.55
N LYS A 296 -15.15 26.23 24.36
CA LYS A 296 -14.19 27.32 24.23
C LYS A 296 -14.89 28.58 24.75
N LYS A 297 -14.56 28.98 25.98
CA LYS A 297 -14.89 30.30 26.52
C LYS A 297 -14.22 31.40 25.69
#